data_AF-A0A166UNM6-F1
#
_entry.id   AF-A0A166UNM6-F1
#
_cell.length_a   1.000
_cell.length_b   1.000
_cell.length_c   1.000
_cell.angle_alpha   90.00
_cell.angle_beta   90.00
_cell.angle_gamma   90.00
#
_symmetry.space_group_name_H-M   'P 1'
#
loop_
_entity.id
_entity.type
_entity.pdbx_description
1 polymer ?
#
loop_
_entity_poly.entity_id
_entity_poly.type
_entity_poly.pdbx_seq_one_letter_code
_entity_poly.pdbx_strand_id
1 'polypeptide(L)'
;MTFISLAVNNVKKNFNNYVMYLISAVFSVMIFYIFSSIAFNEVIMRLSDNKPIVKAIFKASAGIVALFSFVFIWYSNSFFLKRRKKEIAIYSMVGMEKKQIAKMLFYENLIIGALAILCGIVLGTMFSKYFSLMLIYLMKETLNIKFIISLKAFEITIVVFCILFLLNSFHSYSIIYRYKLIELLSSQKEGEKQPNTSLITSILSLVFIAAGYIMTYDKTTMQLVKIGIPIVILVSIGTYFLFSSFIIIFIRAIKRNRSVYYRGENMISVSQILYRIKSNAKTLSVIALLSAVTLTSVAASYSFYKTTEKDMGKNMVFSYEFVNADSSLNKKIEDTINKYDNKLISRNNLKLISAKVNLPILNKDDFEGKIISQSDYNNVITIKNRGNKVNLKGNECLFIQTSQGSSKKHNYLHNTVSVKLENSIMNFTIIKSTDVQVVSPTVAASTIVVSDKVFKGISSQNKITNMNGYIVQNPEKSKELTKKLSMEVPKDICVDSYYDSYQGFYKGGAILIFIGMFLGILFFLATGSIISFKQLMEASDDERRYSTLRKIGMNRQEIKKSIEKQLSVTFGMPLIIAICHSTAALIVFQRLMNEGIMNYCIIIMLGYILMYFVYYIVTVNSYTNIVCKKE
;
A
#
# COMPACT_ATOMS: atom_id res chain seq x y z
N MET A 1 14.78 -46.70 -15.89
CA MET A 1 14.03 -45.67 -15.14
C MET A 1 13.74 -44.50 -16.08
N THR A 2 12.51 -43.98 -16.11
CA THR A 2 12.17 -42.79 -16.92
C THR A 2 12.59 -41.50 -16.18
N PHE A 3 12.90 -40.42 -16.90
CA PHE A 3 13.26 -39.14 -16.29
C PHE A 3 12.17 -38.58 -15.35
N ILE A 4 10.90 -38.86 -15.67
CA ILE A 4 9.75 -38.51 -14.82
C ILE A 4 9.78 -39.30 -13.50
N SER A 5 10.04 -40.62 -13.55
CA SER A 5 10.14 -41.44 -12.33
C SER A 5 11.29 -40.98 -11.41
N LEU A 6 12.39 -40.52 -12.01
CA LEU A 6 13.54 -40.00 -11.26
C LEU A 6 13.24 -38.62 -10.66
N ALA A 7 12.58 -37.73 -11.42
CA ALA A 7 12.12 -36.43 -10.94
C ALA A 7 11.14 -36.56 -9.74
N VAL A 8 10.16 -37.47 -9.84
CA VAL A 8 9.21 -37.75 -8.75
C VAL A 8 9.93 -38.24 -7.50
N ASN A 9 10.86 -39.19 -7.65
CA ASN A 9 11.65 -39.72 -6.55
C ASN A 9 12.54 -38.64 -5.89
N ASN A 10 13.12 -37.74 -6.68
CA ASN A 10 13.91 -36.63 -6.17
C ASN A 10 13.06 -35.65 -5.36
N VAL A 11 11.89 -35.26 -5.86
CA VAL A 11 10.96 -34.38 -5.14
C VAL A 11 10.51 -35.04 -3.82
N LYS A 12 10.19 -36.34 -3.84
CA LYS A 12 9.76 -37.09 -2.66
C LYS A 12 10.86 -37.24 -1.61
N LYS A 13 12.08 -37.62 -2.02
CA LYS A 13 13.20 -37.86 -1.09
C LYS A 13 13.80 -36.58 -0.53
N ASN A 14 13.84 -35.50 -1.31
CA ASN A 14 14.44 -34.22 -0.91
C ASN A 14 13.38 -33.16 -0.57
N PHE A 15 12.15 -33.55 -0.22
CA PHE A 15 11.01 -32.64 -0.03
C PHE A 15 11.33 -31.46 0.89
N ASN A 16 12.05 -31.68 2.00
CA ASN A 16 12.46 -30.61 2.93
C ASN A 16 13.24 -29.46 2.26
N ASN A 17 13.98 -29.75 1.19
CA ASN A 17 14.69 -28.72 0.42
C ASN A 17 13.78 -27.98 -0.57
N TYR A 18 12.63 -28.57 -0.93
CA TYR A 18 11.61 -27.99 -1.80
C TYR A 18 10.50 -27.26 -1.04
N VAL A 19 10.24 -27.61 0.24
CA VAL A 19 9.11 -27.10 1.05
C VAL A 19 8.99 -25.57 0.97
N MET A 20 10.08 -24.85 1.16
CA MET A 20 10.02 -23.38 1.19
C MET A 20 9.70 -22.77 -0.18
N TYR A 21 10.15 -23.39 -1.28
CA TYR A 21 9.83 -22.94 -2.64
C TYR A 21 8.36 -23.24 -2.95
N LEU A 22 7.92 -24.44 -2.58
CA LEU A 22 6.53 -24.87 -2.73
C LEU A 22 5.59 -23.99 -1.93
N ILE A 23 5.85 -23.72 -0.64
CA ILE A 23 5.02 -22.84 0.20
C ILE A 23 4.86 -21.47 -0.45
N SER A 24 5.96 -20.90 -0.93
CA SER A 24 5.93 -19.57 -1.49
C SER A 24 5.16 -19.53 -2.83
N ALA A 25 5.32 -20.56 -3.66
CA ALA A 25 4.56 -20.72 -4.90
C ALA A 25 3.06 -20.97 -4.67
N VAL A 26 2.71 -21.84 -3.70
CA VAL A 26 1.33 -22.09 -3.25
C VAL A 26 0.68 -20.79 -2.79
N PHE A 27 1.39 -19.98 -2.01
CA PHE A 27 0.89 -18.72 -1.50
C PHE A 27 0.63 -17.69 -2.61
N SER A 28 1.54 -17.61 -3.60
CA SER A 28 1.34 -16.79 -4.81
C SER A 28 0.08 -17.19 -5.59
N VAL A 29 -0.12 -18.49 -5.83
CA VAL A 29 -1.33 -19.02 -6.50
C VAL A 29 -2.57 -18.70 -5.68
N MET A 30 -2.52 -18.93 -4.36
CA MET A 30 -3.62 -18.68 -3.43
C MET A 30 -4.08 -17.22 -3.47
N ILE A 31 -3.17 -16.26 -3.35
CA ILE A 31 -3.49 -14.84 -3.41
C ILE A 31 -4.06 -14.47 -4.78
N PHE A 32 -3.43 -14.91 -5.87
CA PHE A 32 -3.94 -14.61 -7.21
C PHE A 32 -5.37 -15.14 -7.40
N TYR A 33 -5.64 -16.35 -6.92
CA TYR A 33 -6.98 -16.94 -6.96
C TYR A 33 -7.98 -16.11 -6.15
N ILE A 34 -7.64 -15.66 -4.94
CA ILE A 34 -8.52 -14.83 -4.10
C ILE A 34 -8.90 -13.54 -4.82
N PHE A 35 -7.92 -12.83 -5.39
CA PHE A 35 -8.18 -11.59 -6.14
C PHE A 35 -9.04 -11.84 -7.38
N SER A 36 -8.73 -12.90 -8.13
CA SER A 36 -9.51 -13.29 -9.31
C SER A 36 -10.95 -13.67 -8.91
N SER A 37 -11.12 -14.42 -7.82
CA SER A 37 -12.43 -14.83 -7.30
C SER A 37 -13.28 -13.62 -6.91
N ILE A 38 -12.69 -12.63 -6.24
CA ILE A 38 -13.36 -11.38 -5.88
C ILE A 38 -13.75 -10.56 -7.12
N ALA A 39 -12.86 -10.48 -8.12
CA ALA A 39 -13.11 -9.75 -9.38
C ALA A 39 -14.32 -10.29 -10.17
N PHE A 40 -14.68 -11.57 -9.97
CA PHE A 40 -15.82 -12.22 -10.61
C PHE A 40 -17.01 -12.48 -9.66
N ASN A 41 -16.94 -12.02 -8.41
CA ASN A 41 -18.01 -12.25 -7.44
C ASN A 41 -19.18 -11.28 -7.65
N GLU A 42 -20.37 -11.80 -7.98
CA GLU A 42 -21.55 -10.97 -8.23
C GLU A 42 -22.02 -10.15 -7.02
N VAL A 43 -21.89 -10.66 -5.79
CA VAL A 43 -22.32 -9.94 -4.59
C VAL A 43 -21.49 -8.68 -4.39
N ILE A 44 -20.18 -8.80 -4.56
CA ILE A 44 -19.25 -7.66 -4.45
C ILE A 44 -19.50 -6.67 -5.60
N MET A 45 -19.79 -7.16 -6.81
CA MET A 45 -20.18 -6.31 -7.93
C MET A 45 -21.52 -5.61 -7.72
N ARG A 46 -22.49 -6.21 -7.02
CA ARG A 46 -23.79 -5.58 -6.72
C ARG A 46 -23.68 -4.54 -5.62
N LEU A 47 -22.78 -4.75 -4.65
CA LEU A 47 -22.52 -3.81 -3.57
C LEU A 47 -21.80 -2.54 -4.04
N SER A 48 -21.08 -2.60 -5.16
CA SER A 48 -20.33 -1.46 -5.67
C SER A 48 -21.14 -0.62 -6.66
N ASP A 49 -21.16 0.69 -6.41
CA ASP A 49 -21.88 1.66 -7.23
C ASP A 49 -21.25 1.82 -8.63
N ASN A 50 -19.94 1.59 -8.75
CA ASN A 50 -19.18 1.63 -10.01
C ASN A 50 -18.54 0.28 -10.37
N LYS A 51 -19.39 -0.69 -10.73
CA LYS A 51 -19.01 -2.06 -11.14
C LYS A 51 -17.81 -2.15 -12.10
N PRO A 52 -17.73 -1.39 -13.21
CA PRO A 52 -16.61 -1.52 -14.15
C PRO A 52 -15.28 -1.11 -13.53
N ILE A 53 -15.27 -0.05 -12.72
CA ILE A 53 -14.07 0.46 -12.04
C ILE A 53 -13.57 -0.57 -11.02
N VAL A 54 -14.45 -1.11 -10.17
CA VAL A 54 -14.05 -2.08 -9.16
C VAL A 54 -13.54 -3.37 -9.79
N LYS A 55 -14.20 -3.86 -10.85
CA LYS A 55 -13.72 -5.01 -11.62
C LYS A 55 -12.35 -4.74 -12.25
N ALA A 56 -12.12 -3.55 -12.79
CA ALA A 56 -10.83 -3.16 -13.37
C ALA A 56 -9.73 -3.10 -12.30
N ILE A 57 -10.03 -2.54 -11.12
CA ILE A 57 -9.08 -2.46 -9.99
C ILE A 57 -8.66 -3.86 -9.55
N PHE A 58 -9.59 -4.78 -9.28
CA PHE A 58 -9.23 -6.13 -8.85
C PHE A 58 -8.49 -6.92 -9.93
N LYS A 59 -8.85 -6.76 -11.21
CA LYS A 59 -8.10 -7.34 -12.33
C LYS A 59 -6.68 -6.79 -12.42
N ALA A 60 -6.50 -5.48 -12.26
CA ALA A 60 -5.18 -4.84 -12.25
C ALA A 60 -4.35 -5.35 -11.06
N SER A 61 -4.94 -5.47 -9.87
CA SER A 61 -4.28 -6.06 -8.70
C SER A 61 -3.88 -7.52 -8.93
N ALA A 62 -4.75 -8.34 -9.55
CA ALA A 62 -4.39 -9.70 -9.95
C ALA A 62 -3.21 -9.72 -10.94
N GLY A 63 -3.17 -8.78 -11.89
CA GLY A 63 -2.03 -8.58 -12.78
C GLY A 63 -0.73 -8.26 -12.05
N ILE A 64 -0.77 -7.38 -11.04
CA ILE A 64 0.38 -7.08 -10.17
C ILE A 64 0.85 -8.33 -9.42
N VAL A 65 -0.09 -9.11 -8.87
CA VAL A 65 0.22 -10.37 -8.18
C VAL A 65 0.85 -11.38 -9.14
N ALA A 66 0.37 -11.50 -10.39
CA ALA A 66 0.95 -12.39 -11.39
C ALA A 66 2.37 -11.97 -11.79
N LEU A 67 2.58 -10.69 -12.08
CA LEU A 67 3.91 -10.15 -12.39
C LEU A 67 4.89 -10.41 -11.24
N PHE A 68 4.44 -10.18 -10.00
CA PHE A 68 5.28 -10.43 -8.85
C PHE A 68 5.57 -11.92 -8.64
N SER A 69 4.55 -12.76 -8.79
CA SER A 69 4.70 -14.21 -8.72
C SER A 69 5.69 -14.72 -9.76
N PHE A 70 5.70 -14.15 -10.97
CA PHE A 70 6.73 -14.45 -11.97
C PHE A 70 8.15 -14.17 -11.45
N VAL A 71 8.42 -12.93 -11.02
CA VAL A 71 9.75 -12.51 -10.53
C VAL A 71 10.18 -13.37 -9.34
N PHE A 72 9.24 -13.63 -8.43
CA PHE A 72 9.50 -14.36 -7.20
C PHE A 72 9.74 -15.86 -7.45
N ILE A 73 8.89 -16.53 -8.25
CA ILE A 73 9.10 -17.94 -8.66
C ILE A 73 10.41 -18.05 -9.43
N TRP A 74 10.70 -17.09 -10.32
CA TRP A 74 11.95 -17.07 -11.09
C TRP A 74 13.18 -16.96 -10.18
N TYR A 75 13.12 -16.06 -9.20
CA TYR A 75 14.18 -15.91 -8.21
C TYR A 75 14.35 -17.20 -7.38
N SER A 76 13.25 -17.73 -6.84
CA SER A 76 13.28 -18.93 -5.99
C SER A 76 13.79 -20.15 -6.75
N ASN A 77 13.40 -20.32 -8.01
CA ASN A 77 13.86 -21.41 -8.87
C ASN A 77 15.36 -21.25 -9.23
N SER A 78 15.79 -20.06 -9.63
CA SER A 78 17.21 -19.77 -9.90
C SER A 78 18.08 -20.02 -8.66
N PHE A 79 17.54 -19.69 -7.48
CA PHE A 79 18.17 -19.94 -6.19
C PHE A 79 18.25 -21.43 -5.87
N PHE A 80 17.14 -22.16 -6.05
CA PHE A 80 17.05 -23.60 -5.84
C PHE A 80 18.07 -24.38 -6.70
N LEU A 81 18.22 -24.01 -7.97
CA LEU A 81 19.21 -24.60 -8.87
C LEU A 81 20.66 -24.37 -8.41
N LYS A 82 20.96 -23.21 -7.82
CA LYS A 82 22.30 -22.92 -7.28
C LYS A 82 22.66 -23.86 -6.12
N ARG A 83 21.70 -24.19 -5.26
CA ARG A 83 21.91 -25.10 -4.13
C ARG A 83 22.20 -26.54 -4.57
N ARG A 84 21.71 -26.94 -5.74
CA ARG A 84 21.86 -28.29 -6.31
C ARG A 84 23.01 -28.42 -7.30
N LYS A 85 23.91 -27.44 -7.41
CA LYS A 85 25.08 -27.51 -8.29
C LYS A 85 25.94 -28.75 -8.05
N LYS A 86 26.16 -29.15 -6.79
CA LYS A 86 26.90 -30.38 -6.45
C LYS A 86 26.19 -31.65 -6.94
N GLU A 87 24.87 -31.72 -6.77
CA GLU A 87 24.06 -32.84 -7.25
C GLU A 87 24.11 -32.93 -8.78
N ILE A 88 23.97 -31.79 -9.47
CA ILE A 88 24.09 -31.68 -10.93
C ILE A 88 25.50 -32.10 -11.39
N ALA A 89 26.55 -31.71 -10.66
CA ALA A 89 27.92 -32.11 -10.96
C ALA A 89 28.12 -33.62 -10.79
N ILE A 90 27.56 -34.23 -9.75
CA ILE A 90 27.61 -35.69 -9.54
C ILE A 90 26.92 -36.42 -10.69
N TYR A 91 25.71 -35.99 -11.10
CA TYR A 91 25.03 -36.56 -12.27
C TYR A 91 25.87 -36.50 -13.53
N SER A 92 26.53 -35.37 -13.77
CA SER A 92 27.42 -35.21 -14.92
C SER A 92 28.69 -36.05 -14.80
N MET A 93 29.23 -36.29 -13.60
CA MET A 93 30.40 -37.15 -13.38
C MET A 93 30.09 -38.64 -13.58
N VAL A 94 28.86 -39.06 -13.28
CA VAL A 94 28.37 -40.44 -13.50
C VAL A 94 27.98 -40.67 -14.98
N GLY A 95 28.16 -39.67 -15.85
CA GLY A 95 27.98 -39.81 -17.31
C GLY A 95 26.63 -39.35 -17.85
N MET A 96 25.77 -38.69 -17.04
CA MET A 96 24.52 -38.13 -17.57
C MET A 96 24.81 -36.93 -18.49
N GLU A 97 24.18 -36.92 -19.66
CA GLU A 97 24.31 -35.80 -20.59
C GLU A 97 23.63 -34.54 -20.03
N LYS A 98 24.15 -33.36 -20.35
CA LYS A 98 23.53 -32.08 -19.95
C LYS A 98 22.05 -31.98 -20.33
N LYS A 99 21.66 -32.53 -21.49
CA LYS A 99 20.27 -32.59 -21.97
C LYS A 99 19.37 -33.43 -21.07
N GLN A 100 19.88 -34.54 -20.56
CA GLN A 100 19.17 -35.44 -19.67
C GLN A 100 18.94 -34.77 -18.30
N ILE A 101 19.96 -34.12 -17.75
CA ILE A 101 19.84 -33.34 -16.51
C ILE A 101 18.85 -32.19 -16.70
N ALA A 102 18.91 -31.48 -17.83
CA ALA A 102 18.00 -30.37 -18.12
C ALA A 102 16.54 -30.81 -18.24
N LYS A 103 16.28 -31.94 -18.89
CA LYS A 103 14.94 -32.55 -18.93
C LYS A 103 14.46 -32.96 -17.54
N MET A 104 15.33 -33.55 -16.72
CA MET A 104 14.99 -33.92 -15.34
C MET A 104 14.56 -32.70 -14.51
N LEU A 105 15.36 -31.62 -14.49
CA LEU A 105 15.03 -30.41 -13.74
C LEU A 105 13.78 -29.71 -14.28
N PHE A 106 13.54 -29.77 -15.60
CA PHE A 106 12.31 -29.27 -16.21
C PHE A 106 11.08 -30.00 -15.65
N TYR A 107 11.10 -31.33 -15.61
CA TYR A 107 9.99 -32.12 -15.06
C TYR A 107 9.82 -31.95 -13.56
N GLU A 108 10.90 -31.86 -12.78
CA GLU A 108 10.81 -31.57 -11.35
C GLU A 108 10.11 -30.23 -11.09
N ASN A 109 10.48 -29.17 -11.83
CA ASN A 109 9.86 -27.86 -11.67
C ASN A 109 8.38 -27.86 -12.10
N LEU A 110 8.02 -28.63 -13.13
CA LEU A 110 6.61 -28.82 -13.51
C LEU A 110 5.80 -29.58 -12.45
N ILE A 111 6.36 -30.62 -11.83
CA ILE A 111 5.68 -31.36 -10.76
C ILE A 111 5.43 -30.44 -9.55
N ILE A 112 6.43 -29.65 -9.17
CA ILE A 112 6.28 -28.67 -8.07
C ILE A 112 5.26 -27.60 -8.45
N GLY A 113 5.27 -27.12 -9.69
CA GLY A 113 4.29 -26.17 -10.20
C GLY A 113 2.86 -26.71 -10.17
N ALA A 114 2.66 -27.97 -10.59
CA ALA A 114 1.36 -28.64 -10.53
C ALA A 114 0.86 -28.80 -9.09
N LEU A 115 1.73 -29.21 -8.15
CA LEU A 115 1.41 -29.25 -6.73
C LEU A 115 1.09 -27.86 -6.17
N ALA A 116 1.81 -26.83 -6.60
CA ALA A 116 1.57 -25.46 -6.18
C ALA A 116 0.23 -24.92 -6.67
N ILE A 117 -0.15 -25.20 -7.92
CA ILE A 117 -1.45 -24.84 -8.49
C ILE A 117 -2.56 -25.54 -7.72
N LEU A 118 -2.44 -26.86 -7.52
CA LEU A 118 -3.44 -27.67 -6.83
C LEU A 118 -3.65 -27.19 -5.38
N CYS A 119 -2.59 -27.14 -4.58
CA CYS A 119 -2.68 -26.71 -3.19
C CYS A 119 -3.08 -25.22 -3.08
N GLY A 120 -2.59 -24.37 -3.98
CA GLY A 120 -2.90 -22.95 -3.99
C GLY A 120 -4.36 -22.65 -4.30
N ILE A 121 -4.97 -23.38 -5.24
CA ILE A 121 -6.40 -23.26 -5.54
C ILE A 121 -7.25 -23.84 -4.40
N VAL A 122 -6.85 -24.98 -3.81
CA VAL A 122 -7.57 -25.56 -2.66
C VAL A 122 -7.56 -24.58 -1.48
N LEU A 123 -6.40 -24.06 -1.10
CA LEU A 123 -6.32 -23.05 -0.04
C LEU A 123 -7.03 -21.75 -0.44
N GLY A 124 -6.89 -21.33 -1.69
CA GLY A 124 -7.51 -20.12 -2.21
C GLY A 124 -9.02 -20.18 -2.18
N THR A 125 -9.61 -21.33 -2.53
CA THR A 125 -11.04 -21.58 -2.42
C THR A 125 -11.48 -21.59 -0.96
N MET A 126 -10.76 -22.30 -0.07
CA MET A 126 -11.08 -22.32 1.36
C MET A 126 -11.09 -20.92 2.00
N PHE A 127 -10.09 -20.09 1.69
CA PHE A 127 -9.97 -18.74 2.25
C PHE A 127 -10.73 -17.65 1.48
N SER A 128 -11.19 -17.89 0.24
CA SER A 128 -11.87 -16.86 -0.56
C SER A 128 -13.12 -16.30 0.12
N LYS A 129 -13.89 -17.15 0.82
CA LYS A 129 -15.06 -16.73 1.60
C LYS A 129 -14.66 -15.84 2.76
N TYR A 130 -13.66 -16.25 3.54
CA TYR A 130 -13.16 -15.45 4.66
C TYR A 130 -12.73 -14.06 4.20
N PHE A 131 -11.99 -13.97 3.11
CA PHE A 131 -11.54 -12.69 2.59
C PHE A 131 -12.62 -11.85 1.92
N SER A 132 -13.61 -12.49 1.28
CA SER A 132 -14.79 -11.78 0.79
C SER A 132 -15.62 -11.20 1.94
N LEU A 133 -15.76 -11.94 3.05
CA LEU A 133 -16.41 -11.45 4.28
C LEU A 133 -15.60 -10.34 4.94
N MET A 134 -14.27 -10.45 4.97
CA MET A 134 -13.39 -9.39 5.45
C MET A 134 -13.58 -8.10 4.65
N LEU A 135 -13.68 -8.20 3.31
CA LEU A 135 -13.96 -7.04 2.45
C LEU A 135 -15.33 -6.43 2.77
N ILE A 136 -16.38 -7.24 2.89
CA ILE A 136 -17.74 -6.76 3.25
C ILE A 136 -17.77 -6.10 4.63
N TYR A 137 -17.06 -6.66 5.60
CA TYR A 137 -16.93 -6.07 6.93
C TYR A 137 -16.24 -4.70 6.88
N LEU A 138 -15.18 -4.56 6.06
CA LEU A 138 -14.53 -3.27 5.81
C LEU A 138 -15.46 -2.29 5.07
N MET A 139 -16.37 -2.78 4.22
CA MET A 139 -17.41 -1.98 3.56
C MET A 139 -18.54 -1.56 4.51
N LYS A 140 -18.54 -2.00 5.78
CA LYS A 140 -19.60 -1.77 6.77
C LYS A 140 -20.97 -2.31 6.34
N GLU A 141 -20.97 -3.41 5.60
CA GLU A 141 -22.18 -4.14 5.19
C GLU A 141 -22.30 -5.45 5.98
N THR A 142 -23.53 -5.93 6.18
CA THR A 142 -23.84 -7.13 7.00
C THR A 142 -24.30 -8.32 6.16
N LEU A 143 -24.00 -8.32 4.85
CA LEU A 143 -24.45 -9.38 3.96
C LEU A 143 -23.72 -10.70 4.21
N ASN A 144 -24.48 -11.75 4.47
CA ASN A 144 -23.96 -13.11 4.56
C ASN A 144 -23.82 -13.71 3.16
N ILE A 145 -22.59 -13.96 2.71
CA ILE A 145 -22.33 -14.52 1.38
C ILE A 145 -22.34 -16.06 1.45
N LYS A 146 -23.09 -16.68 0.54
CA LYS A 146 -22.93 -18.12 0.24
C LYS A 146 -21.54 -18.36 -0.36
N PHE A 147 -20.97 -19.53 -0.08
CA PHE A 147 -19.71 -19.94 -0.70
C PHE A 147 -19.93 -20.13 -2.21
N ILE A 148 -19.30 -19.29 -3.04
CA ILE A 148 -19.40 -19.38 -4.49
C ILE A 148 -18.01 -19.62 -5.06
N ILE A 149 -17.83 -20.76 -5.72
CA ILE A 149 -16.61 -21.06 -6.48
C ILE A 149 -16.76 -20.42 -7.85
N SER A 150 -15.91 -19.43 -8.15
CA SER A 150 -15.88 -18.81 -9.48
C SER A 150 -15.10 -19.69 -10.45
N LEU A 151 -15.81 -20.36 -11.37
CA LEU A 151 -15.20 -21.17 -12.45
C LEU A 151 -14.25 -20.32 -13.31
N LYS A 152 -14.61 -19.07 -13.60
CA LYS A 152 -13.75 -18.15 -14.37
C LYS A 152 -12.43 -17.83 -13.64
N ALA A 153 -12.48 -17.65 -12.32
CA ALA A 153 -11.27 -17.42 -11.53
C ALA A 153 -10.36 -18.65 -11.50
N PHE A 154 -10.96 -19.85 -11.44
CA PHE A 154 -10.25 -21.12 -11.49
C PHE A 154 -9.49 -21.29 -12.83
N GLU A 155 -10.17 -21.12 -13.95
CA GLU A 155 -9.59 -21.23 -15.30
C GLU A 155 -8.43 -20.24 -15.50
N ILE A 156 -8.64 -18.96 -15.19
CA ILE A 156 -7.61 -17.92 -15.36
C ILE A 156 -6.40 -18.21 -14.47
N THR A 157 -6.61 -18.69 -13.25
CA THR A 157 -5.51 -19.04 -12.34
C THR A 157 -4.68 -20.19 -12.90
N ILE A 158 -5.31 -21.25 -13.39
CA ILE A 158 -4.60 -22.38 -14.01
C ILE A 158 -3.81 -21.90 -15.22
N VAL A 159 -4.44 -21.15 -16.14
CA VAL A 159 -3.76 -20.68 -17.37
C VAL A 159 -2.56 -19.82 -17.04
N VAL A 160 -2.71 -18.81 -16.17
CA VAL A 160 -1.62 -17.90 -15.81
C VAL A 160 -0.48 -18.66 -15.15
N PHE A 161 -0.74 -19.49 -14.14
CA PHE A 161 0.34 -20.19 -13.45
C PHE A 161 0.95 -21.32 -14.26
N CYS A 162 0.19 -22.01 -15.12
CA CYS A 162 0.77 -22.96 -16.08
C CYS A 162 1.79 -22.26 -16.99
N ILE A 163 1.45 -21.09 -17.54
CA ILE A 163 2.38 -20.29 -18.35
C ILE A 163 3.60 -19.89 -17.51
N LEU A 164 3.40 -19.39 -16.29
CA LEU A 164 4.51 -19.00 -15.41
C LEU A 164 5.46 -20.15 -15.06
N PHE A 165 4.93 -21.34 -14.75
CA PHE A 165 5.76 -22.50 -14.44
C PHE A 165 6.43 -23.07 -15.69
N LEU A 166 5.79 -23.03 -16.85
CA LEU A 166 6.43 -23.39 -18.11
C LEU A 166 7.62 -22.47 -18.42
N LEU A 167 7.43 -21.15 -18.36
CA LEU A 167 8.50 -20.16 -18.56
C LEU A 167 9.66 -20.39 -17.57
N ASN A 168 9.35 -20.63 -16.30
CA ASN A 168 10.37 -20.93 -15.30
C ASN A 168 11.09 -22.26 -15.54
N SER A 169 10.38 -23.28 -16.02
CA SER A 169 10.97 -24.58 -16.34
C SER A 169 11.90 -24.49 -17.56
N PHE A 170 11.54 -23.71 -18.58
CA PHE A 170 12.45 -23.39 -19.69
C PHE A 170 13.69 -22.63 -19.25
N HIS A 171 13.53 -21.68 -18.33
CA HIS A 171 14.68 -20.99 -17.73
C HIS A 171 15.60 -21.96 -16.98
N SER A 172 15.04 -22.88 -16.17
CA SER A 172 15.82 -23.95 -15.52
C SER A 172 16.58 -24.81 -16.52
N TYR A 173 15.92 -25.18 -17.61
CA TYR A 173 16.52 -25.97 -18.68
C TYR A 173 17.72 -25.24 -19.29
N SER A 174 17.59 -23.94 -19.60
CA SER A 174 18.65 -23.11 -20.20
C SER A 174 19.86 -22.93 -19.28
N ILE A 175 19.64 -22.81 -17.97
CA ILE A 175 20.72 -22.61 -16.99
C ILE A 175 21.78 -23.73 -17.05
N ILE A 176 21.38 -24.99 -17.21
CA ILE A 176 22.31 -26.13 -17.17
C ILE A 176 23.32 -26.08 -18.32
N TYR A 177 22.89 -25.61 -19.49
CA TYR A 177 23.76 -25.50 -20.65
C TYR A 177 24.84 -24.43 -20.49
N ARG A 178 24.58 -23.40 -19.68
CA ARG A 178 25.51 -22.29 -19.45
C ARG A 178 26.63 -22.63 -18.48
N TYR A 179 26.45 -23.56 -17.54
CA TYR A 179 27.49 -23.90 -16.57
C TYR A 179 28.45 -24.98 -17.10
N LYS A 180 29.75 -24.72 -16.95
CA LYS A 180 30.80 -25.73 -17.18
C LYS A 180 30.88 -26.68 -15.97
N LEU A 181 31.21 -27.96 -16.20
CA LEU A 181 31.34 -28.95 -15.12
C LEU A 181 32.34 -28.49 -14.04
N ILE A 182 33.45 -27.87 -14.46
CA ILE A 182 34.45 -27.32 -13.56
C ILE A 182 33.86 -26.21 -12.67
N GLU A 183 32.98 -25.35 -13.19
CA GLU A 183 32.32 -24.29 -12.42
C GLU A 183 31.29 -24.87 -11.43
N LEU A 184 30.65 -26.00 -11.77
CA LEU A 184 29.71 -26.69 -10.88
C LEU A 184 30.44 -27.39 -9.72
N LEU A 185 31.66 -27.90 -9.95
CA LEU A 185 32.51 -28.53 -8.93
C LEU A 185 33.33 -27.52 -8.12
N SER A 186 33.73 -26.40 -8.72
CA SER A 186 34.62 -25.38 -8.14
C SER A 186 33.87 -24.21 -7.51
N SER A 187 32.53 -24.17 -7.54
CA SER A 187 31.76 -23.02 -7.04
C SER A 187 31.94 -22.71 -5.55
N GLN A 188 32.61 -23.58 -4.78
CA GLN A 188 33.00 -23.34 -3.38
C GLN A 188 34.48 -22.92 -3.21
N LYS A 189 35.29 -22.93 -4.28
CA LYS A 189 36.75 -22.71 -4.23
C LYS A 189 37.23 -21.41 -4.88
N GLU A 190 36.42 -20.75 -5.71
CA GLU A 190 36.77 -19.40 -6.17
C GLU A 190 36.63 -18.41 -5.02
N GLY A 191 37.77 -18.02 -4.42
CA GLY A 191 37.81 -16.93 -3.46
C GLY A 191 37.17 -15.69 -4.06
N GLU A 192 36.21 -15.10 -3.35
CA GLU A 192 35.54 -13.88 -3.79
C GLU A 192 36.60 -12.79 -4.04
N LYS A 193 36.85 -12.45 -5.31
CA LYS A 193 37.80 -11.39 -5.69
C LYS A 193 37.42 -10.09 -4.95
N GLN A 194 38.42 -9.32 -4.51
CA GLN A 194 38.16 -8.04 -3.84
C GLN A 194 37.21 -7.19 -4.69
N PRO A 195 36.15 -6.64 -4.09
CA PRO A 195 35.07 -6.06 -4.86
C PRO A 195 35.52 -4.79 -5.58
N ASN A 196 35.69 -4.79 -6.91
CA ASN A 196 35.92 -3.55 -7.63
C ASN A 196 34.66 -2.67 -7.56
N THR A 197 34.81 -1.45 -7.05
CA THR A 197 33.73 -0.47 -6.87
C THR A 197 34.17 0.83 -7.52
N SER A 198 33.33 1.44 -8.34
CA SER A 198 33.62 2.77 -8.88
C SER A 198 33.06 3.86 -7.97
N LEU A 199 33.85 4.90 -7.72
CA LEU A 199 33.39 6.09 -6.99
C LEU A 199 32.23 6.79 -7.73
N ILE A 200 32.25 6.76 -9.06
CA ILE A 200 31.21 7.37 -9.91
C ILE A 200 29.85 6.72 -9.64
N THR A 201 29.75 5.38 -9.62
CA THR A 201 28.47 4.69 -9.36
C THR A 201 27.97 4.94 -7.94
N SER A 202 28.89 5.15 -6.98
CA SER A 202 28.53 5.54 -5.62
C SER A 202 27.88 6.92 -5.57
N ILE A 203 28.46 7.92 -6.25
CA ILE A 203 27.88 9.27 -6.33
C ILE A 203 26.53 9.23 -7.06
N LEU A 204 26.47 8.53 -8.20
CA LEU A 204 25.22 8.35 -8.95
C LEU A 204 24.10 7.74 -8.11
N SER A 205 24.41 6.83 -7.18
CA SER A 205 23.39 6.25 -6.29
C SER A 205 22.69 7.30 -5.42
N LEU A 206 23.46 8.22 -4.83
CA LEU A 206 22.93 9.30 -4.00
C LEU A 206 22.18 10.31 -4.86
N VAL A 207 22.73 10.65 -6.04
CA VAL A 207 22.09 11.58 -6.98
C VAL A 207 20.74 11.03 -7.45
N PHE A 208 20.64 9.77 -7.85
CA PHE A 208 19.38 9.20 -8.34
C PHE A 208 18.30 9.12 -7.25
N ILE A 209 18.67 8.75 -6.02
CA ILE A 209 17.73 8.70 -4.90
C ILE A 209 17.29 10.12 -4.51
N ALA A 210 18.25 11.06 -4.37
CA ALA A 210 17.94 12.45 -4.03
C ALA A 210 17.10 13.13 -5.11
N ALA A 211 17.46 12.95 -6.39
CA ALA A 211 16.69 13.46 -7.53
C ALA A 211 15.26 12.88 -7.51
N GLY A 212 15.11 11.57 -7.32
CA GLY A 212 13.79 10.94 -7.20
C GLY A 212 12.92 11.55 -6.11
N TYR A 213 13.51 11.90 -4.95
CA TYR A 213 12.77 12.53 -3.85
C TYR A 213 12.43 13.99 -4.15
N ILE A 214 13.38 14.77 -4.68
CA ILE A 214 13.22 16.19 -4.99
C ILE A 214 12.24 16.40 -6.16
N MET A 215 12.21 15.51 -7.16
CA MET A 215 11.30 15.59 -8.31
C MET A 215 9.82 15.59 -7.92
N THR A 216 9.49 15.13 -6.72
CA THR A 216 8.12 15.15 -6.18
C THR A 216 7.74 16.49 -5.54
N TYR A 217 8.67 17.42 -5.39
CA TYR A 217 8.44 18.72 -4.78
C TYR A 217 7.72 19.65 -5.76
N ASP A 218 6.70 20.36 -5.26
CA ASP A 218 5.92 21.36 -6.02
C ASP A 218 5.23 20.85 -7.31
N LYS A 219 4.97 19.54 -7.42
CA LYS A 219 4.21 18.94 -8.53
C LYS A 219 2.74 18.80 -8.21
N THR A 220 1.88 19.06 -9.19
CA THR A 220 0.43 18.80 -9.09
C THR A 220 0.12 17.31 -9.15
N THR A 221 -1.06 16.90 -8.68
CA THR A 221 -1.51 15.49 -8.69
C THR A 221 -1.39 14.85 -10.08
N MET A 222 -1.82 15.56 -11.13
CA MET A 222 -1.77 15.04 -12.51
C MET A 222 -0.34 14.88 -13.02
N GLN A 223 0.57 15.77 -12.63
CA GLN A 223 1.98 15.64 -12.97
C GLN A 223 2.61 14.44 -12.25
N LEU A 224 2.32 14.25 -10.96
CA LEU A 224 2.80 13.12 -10.16
C LEU A 224 2.39 11.76 -10.74
N VAL A 225 1.17 11.63 -11.24
CA VAL A 225 0.72 10.39 -11.92
C VAL A 225 1.57 10.08 -13.15
N LYS A 226 1.95 11.08 -13.94
CA LYS A 226 2.76 10.90 -15.16
C LYS A 226 4.22 10.57 -14.86
N ILE A 227 4.82 11.25 -13.89
CA ILE A 227 6.25 11.07 -13.55
C ILE A 227 6.49 9.95 -12.52
N GLY A 228 5.44 9.39 -11.93
CA GLY A 228 5.54 8.37 -10.88
C GLY A 228 6.34 7.13 -11.30
N ILE A 229 6.06 6.56 -12.48
CA ILE A 229 6.79 5.40 -13.00
C ILE A 229 8.29 5.73 -13.21
N PRO A 230 8.65 6.83 -13.91
CA PRO A 230 10.04 7.27 -13.99
C PRO A 230 10.75 7.41 -12.64
N ILE A 231 10.08 7.99 -11.63
CA ILE A 231 10.65 8.14 -10.28
C ILE A 231 10.92 6.77 -9.65
N VAL A 232 9.97 5.83 -9.74
CA VAL A 232 10.16 4.47 -9.20
C VAL A 232 11.33 3.77 -9.87
N ILE A 233 11.48 3.90 -11.19
CA ILE A 233 12.61 3.32 -11.94
C ILE A 233 13.93 3.97 -11.50
N LEU A 234 13.98 5.30 -11.41
CA LEU A 234 15.17 6.05 -11.02
C LEU A 234 15.63 5.67 -9.61
N VAL A 235 14.70 5.65 -8.65
CA VAL A 235 14.97 5.24 -7.27
C VAL A 235 15.42 3.78 -7.23
N SER A 236 14.78 2.88 -7.98
CA SER A 236 15.17 1.46 -8.04
C SER A 236 16.60 1.24 -8.55
N ILE A 237 17.02 1.97 -9.58
CA ILE A 237 18.40 1.95 -10.10
C ILE A 237 19.36 2.53 -9.05
N GLY A 238 18.97 3.65 -8.43
CA GLY A 238 19.73 4.26 -7.33
C GLY A 238 19.96 3.30 -6.16
N THR A 239 18.91 2.58 -5.73
CA THR A 239 18.99 1.56 -4.67
C THR A 239 19.92 0.41 -5.06
N TYR A 240 19.93 0.01 -6.33
CA TYR A 240 20.90 -0.99 -6.81
C TYR A 240 22.34 -0.49 -6.69
N PHE A 241 22.63 0.71 -7.17
CA PHE A 241 23.98 1.30 -7.06
C PHE A 241 24.39 1.56 -5.61
N LEU A 242 23.44 1.88 -4.74
CA LEU A 242 23.68 2.09 -3.32
C LEU A 242 24.25 0.82 -2.67
N PHE A 243 23.64 -0.35 -2.92
CA PHE A 243 24.15 -1.62 -2.42
C PHE A 243 25.40 -2.11 -3.17
N SER A 244 25.50 -1.89 -4.48
CA SER A 244 26.61 -2.41 -5.27
C SER A 244 27.92 -1.63 -5.14
N SER A 245 27.85 -0.39 -4.64
CA SER A 245 28.97 0.56 -4.59
C SER A 245 29.01 1.38 -3.30
N PHE A 246 27.99 2.21 -3.01
CA PHE A 246 28.05 3.19 -1.91
C PHE A 246 28.28 2.54 -0.54
N ILE A 247 27.47 1.54 -0.19
CA ILE A 247 27.61 0.81 1.08
C ILE A 247 29.00 0.16 1.22
N ILE A 248 29.57 -0.32 0.12
CA ILE A 248 30.87 -0.99 0.13
C ILE A 248 31.99 0.02 0.42
N ILE A 249 31.94 1.21 -0.19
CA ILE A 249 32.88 2.31 0.11
C ILE A 249 32.73 2.76 1.56
N PHE A 250 31.49 2.87 2.05
CA PHE A 250 31.22 3.20 3.45
C PHE A 250 31.84 2.18 4.42
N ILE A 251 31.69 0.87 4.15
CA ILE A 251 32.30 -0.18 4.97
C ILE A 251 33.84 -0.17 4.85
N ARG A 252 34.42 0.16 3.69
CA ARG A 252 35.87 0.36 3.56
C ARG A 252 36.37 1.51 4.43
N ALA A 253 35.60 2.59 4.54
CA ALA A 253 35.94 3.69 5.44
C ALA A 253 35.95 3.24 6.91
N ILE A 254 34.98 2.41 7.33
CA ILE A 254 34.99 1.78 8.66
C ILE A 254 36.21 0.87 8.85
N LYS A 255 36.54 0.05 7.84
CA LYS A 255 37.72 -0.84 7.87
C LYS A 255 39.04 -0.07 8.02
N ARG A 256 39.14 1.15 7.49
CA ARG A 256 40.33 2.01 7.62
C ARG A 256 40.53 2.51 9.06
N ASN A 257 39.47 2.57 9.87
CA ASN A 257 39.58 2.98 11.27
C ASN A 257 40.11 1.84 12.14
N ARG A 258 41.40 1.90 12.51
CA ARG A 258 42.08 0.85 13.28
C ARG A 258 41.44 0.56 14.63
N SER A 259 40.90 1.57 15.32
CA SER A 259 40.30 1.40 16.66
C SER A 259 39.02 0.56 16.62
N VAL A 260 38.25 0.63 15.54
CA VAL A 260 37.03 -0.14 15.34
C VAL A 260 37.34 -1.51 14.75
N TYR A 261 38.25 -1.57 13.77
CA TYR A 261 38.53 -2.80 13.03
C TYR A 261 39.20 -3.89 13.88
N TYR A 262 40.16 -3.53 14.74
CA TYR A 262 40.89 -4.49 15.57
C TYR A 262 40.20 -4.81 16.91
N ARG A 263 39.00 -4.27 17.16
CA ARG A 263 38.28 -4.51 18.42
C ARG A 263 37.48 -5.82 18.36
N GLY A 264 37.97 -6.84 19.06
CA GLY A 264 37.29 -8.14 19.20
C GLY A 264 37.07 -8.84 17.85
N GLU A 265 35.87 -9.39 17.65
CA GLU A 265 35.46 -10.12 16.45
C GLU A 265 35.16 -9.25 15.21
N ASN A 266 35.43 -7.93 15.28
CA ASN A 266 35.16 -6.98 14.19
C ASN A 266 36.03 -7.25 12.96
N MET A 267 37.28 -7.68 13.13
CA MET A 267 38.20 -7.95 12.01
C MET A 267 37.59 -8.97 11.02
N ILE A 268 37.02 -10.04 11.58
CA ILE A 268 36.37 -11.12 10.86
C ILE A 268 35.03 -10.64 10.28
N SER A 269 34.19 -10.02 11.12
CA SER A 269 32.84 -9.62 10.74
C SER A 269 32.83 -8.54 9.66
N VAL A 270 33.61 -7.46 9.81
CA VAL A 270 33.69 -6.34 8.85
C VAL A 270 34.22 -6.82 7.49
N SER A 271 35.23 -7.69 7.49
CA SER A 271 35.78 -8.24 6.25
C SER A 271 34.73 -9.06 5.51
N GLN A 272 33.95 -9.89 6.22
CA GLN A 272 32.91 -10.72 5.60
C GLN A 272 31.73 -9.90 5.08
N ILE A 273 31.28 -8.88 5.83
CA ILE A 273 30.18 -8.00 5.40
C ILE A 273 30.53 -7.37 4.05
N LEU A 274 31.77 -6.90 3.88
CA LEU A 274 32.22 -6.24 2.66
C LEU A 274 32.09 -7.13 1.42
N TYR A 275 32.48 -8.41 1.51
CA TYR A 275 32.34 -9.34 0.40
C TYR A 275 30.88 -9.72 0.14
N ARG A 276 30.12 -10.04 1.21
CA ARG A 276 28.72 -10.45 1.10
C ARG A 276 27.81 -9.39 0.50
N ILE A 277 28.03 -8.12 0.84
CA ILE A 277 27.24 -7.03 0.26
C ILE A 277 27.53 -6.91 -1.22
N LYS A 278 28.79 -7.06 -1.67
CA LYS A 278 29.09 -7.06 -3.10
C LYS A 278 28.43 -8.22 -3.82
N SER A 279 28.66 -9.45 -3.34
CA SER A 279 28.19 -10.66 -4.03
C SER A 279 26.66 -10.74 -4.07
N ASN A 280 25.98 -10.03 -3.17
CA ASN A 280 24.52 -10.03 -3.06
C ASN A 280 23.84 -8.68 -3.23
N ALA A 281 24.50 -7.66 -3.80
CA ALA A 281 23.95 -6.32 -3.92
C ALA A 281 22.55 -6.34 -4.54
N LYS A 282 22.36 -7.08 -5.64
CA LYS A 282 21.06 -7.24 -6.32
C LYS A 282 19.96 -7.75 -5.38
N THR A 283 20.25 -8.78 -4.58
CA THR A 283 19.26 -9.35 -3.65
C THR A 283 18.90 -8.35 -2.56
N LEU A 284 19.89 -7.65 -2.00
CA LEU A 284 19.66 -6.64 -0.96
C LEU A 284 18.80 -5.48 -1.47
N SER A 285 19.04 -5.02 -2.71
CA SER A 285 18.21 -4.00 -3.35
C SER A 285 16.77 -4.47 -3.54
N VAL A 286 16.55 -5.71 -4.00
CA VAL A 286 15.20 -6.28 -4.15
C VAL A 286 14.48 -6.35 -2.80
N ILE A 287 15.15 -6.79 -1.74
CA ILE A 287 14.60 -6.82 -0.38
C ILE A 287 14.19 -5.41 0.10
N ALA A 288 15.04 -4.41 -0.12
CA ALA A 288 14.77 -3.03 0.27
C ALA A 288 13.55 -2.46 -0.49
N LEU A 289 13.49 -2.69 -1.80
CA LEU A 289 12.39 -2.21 -2.64
C LEU A 289 11.07 -2.91 -2.30
N LEU A 290 11.07 -4.23 -2.08
CA LEU A 290 9.86 -4.95 -1.67
C LEU A 290 9.35 -4.51 -0.31
N SER A 291 10.27 -4.28 0.64
CA SER A 291 9.92 -3.72 1.95
C SER A 291 9.36 -2.30 1.82
N ALA A 292 9.91 -1.47 0.94
CA ALA A 292 9.42 -0.11 0.69
C ALA A 292 8.00 -0.13 0.10
N VAL A 293 7.75 -0.99 -0.89
CA VAL A 293 6.41 -1.15 -1.50
C VAL A 293 5.42 -1.70 -0.48
N THR A 294 5.83 -2.66 0.35
CA THR A 294 5.01 -3.22 1.44
C THR A 294 4.57 -2.11 2.41
N LEU A 295 5.55 -1.39 2.97
CA LEU A 295 5.28 -0.31 3.92
C LEU A 295 4.39 0.77 3.31
N THR A 296 4.70 1.19 2.08
CA THR A 296 3.96 2.27 1.42
C THR A 296 2.53 1.86 1.08
N SER A 297 2.32 0.65 0.54
CA SER A 297 0.98 0.18 0.18
C SER A 297 0.07 0.01 1.41
N VAL A 298 0.58 -0.63 2.47
CA VAL A 298 -0.20 -0.84 3.70
C VAL A 298 -0.44 0.50 4.42
N ALA A 299 0.58 1.34 4.56
CA ALA A 299 0.46 2.62 5.24
C ALA A 299 -0.42 3.61 4.48
N ALA A 300 -0.28 3.72 3.15
CA ALA A 300 -1.12 4.59 2.35
C ALA A 300 -2.59 4.15 2.41
N SER A 301 -2.87 2.85 2.20
CA SER A 301 -4.26 2.39 2.19
C SER A 301 -4.93 2.44 3.58
N TYR A 302 -4.21 2.11 4.66
CA TYR A 302 -4.75 2.25 6.02
C TYR A 302 -4.97 3.72 6.40
N SER A 303 -4.01 4.59 6.06
CA SER A 303 -4.14 6.03 6.30
C SER A 303 -5.29 6.62 5.52
N PHE A 304 -5.48 6.22 4.26
CA PHE A 304 -6.62 6.62 3.44
C PHE A 304 -7.94 6.25 4.13
N TYR A 305 -8.10 4.97 4.48
CA TYR A 305 -9.31 4.48 5.15
C TYR A 305 -9.62 5.23 6.46
N LYS A 306 -8.60 5.47 7.30
CA LYS A 306 -8.77 6.19 8.58
C LYS A 306 -8.97 7.69 8.45
N THR A 307 -8.34 8.32 7.47
CA THR A 307 -8.50 9.77 7.23
C THR A 307 -9.89 10.05 6.68
N THR A 308 -10.36 9.23 5.74
CA THR A 308 -11.73 9.34 5.20
C THR A 308 -12.79 9.14 6.29
N GLU A 309 -12.61 8.17 7.20
CA GLU A 309 -13.50 7.97 8.36
C GLU A 309 -13.59 9.23 9.23
N LYS A 310 -12.46 9.91 9.47
CA LYS A 310 -12.41 11.16 10.24
C LYS A 310 -13.05 12.34 9.50
N ASP A 311 -12.81 12.47 8.20
CA ASP A 311 -13.28 13.59 7.38
C ASP A 311 -14.79 13.55 7.15
N MET A 312 -15.38 12.36 7.03
CA MET A 312 -16.82 12.18 6.96
C MET A 312 -17.56 12.85 8.11
N GLY A 313 -17.08 12.65 9.34
CA GLY A 313 -17.66 13.25 10.53
C GLY A 313 -17.53 14.78 10.56
N LYS A 314 -16.56 15.37 9.84
CA LYS A 314 -16.36 16.82 9.74
C LYS A 314 -17.21 17.45 8.63
N ASN A 315 -17.30 16.79 7.47
CA ASN A 315 -17.86 17.36 6.25
C ASN A 315 -19.37 17.18 6.12
N MET A 316 -19.96 16.22 6.83
CA MET A 316 -21.41 15.98 6.80
C MET A 316 -22.09 16.63 8.01
N VAL A 317 -22.80 17.72 7.74
CA VAL A 317 -23.44 18.54 8.76
C VAL A 317 -24.81 17.98 9.11
N PHE A 318 -25.66 17.68 8.14
CA PHE A 318 -26.96 17.07 8.44
C PHE A 318 -26.95 15.58 8.10
N SER A 319 -27.88 14.84 8.70
CA SER A 319 -28.12 13.45 8.32
C SER A 319 -28.82 13.37 6.95
N TYR A 320 -29.69 14.34 6.69
CA TYR A 320 -30.33 14.56 5.39
C TYR A 320 -30.40 16.04 5.09
N GLU A 321 -30.11 16.40 3.85
CA GLU A 321 -30.20 17.76 3.32
C GLU A 321 -31.16 17.77 2.13
N PHE A 322 -32.20 18.58 2.20
CA PHE A 322 -33.19 18.75 1.13
C PHE A 322 -33.22 20.20 0.67
N VAL A 323 -32.95 20.42 -0.62
CA VAL A 323 -32.94 21.74 -1.24
C VAL A 323 -34.23 21.96 -2.03
N ASN A 324 -34.92 23.08 -1.80
CA ASN A 324 -36.21 23.44 -2.43
C ASN A 324 -37.39 22.52 -2.05
N ALA A 325 -37.38 21.92 -0.87
CA ALA A 325 -38.53 21.16 -0.36
C ALA A 325 -39.63 22.09 0.19
N ASP A 326 -40.84 21.98 -0.34
CA ASP A 326 -42.02 22.72 0.10
C ASP A 326 -42.52 22.30 1.49
N SER A 327 -43.38 23.10 2.12
CA SER A 327 -43.91 22.85 3.47
C SER A 327 -44.64 21.51 3.60
N SER A 328 -45.42 21.11 2.59
CA SER A 328 -46.11 19.81 2.54
C SER A 328 -45.13 18.63 2.49
N LEU A 329 -44.08 18.75 1.69
CA LEU A 329 -43.05 17.72 1.56
C LEU A 329 -42.20 17.61 2.83
N ASN A 330 -41.85 18.73 3.48
CA ASN A 330 -41.14 18.71 4.75
C ASN A 330 -41.93 17.97 5.83
N LYS A 331 -43.25 18.20 5.93
CA LYS A 331 -44.10 17.47 6.86
C LYS A 331 -44.10 15.97 6.57
N LYS A 332 -44.20 15.59 5.30
CA LYS A 332 -44.12 14.18 4.87
C LYS A 332 -42.76 13.54 5.23
N ILE A 333 -41.65 14.27 5.04
CA ILE A 333 -40.31 13.81 5.41
C ILE A 333 -40.22 13.58 6.92
N GLU A 334 -40.72 14.51 7.74
CA GLU A 334 -40.74 14.37 9.21
C GLU A 334 -41.60 13.19 9.66
N ASP A 335 -42.80 13.03 9.09
CA ASP A 335 -43.70 11.91 9.37
C ASP A 335 -43.02 10.57 9.02
N THR A 336 -42.26 10.53 7.93
CA THR A 336 -41.50 9.35 7.54
C THR A 336 -40.33 9.11 8.51
N ILE A 337 -39.54 10.12 8.87
CA ILE A 337 -38.44 9.97 9.85
C ILE A 337 -38.96 9.43 11.19
N ASN A 338 -40.07 9.95 11.69
CA ASN A 338 -40.64 9.56 12.98
C ASN A 338 -41.19 8.13 13.03
N LYS A 339 -41.44 7.49 11.87
CA LYS A 339 -41.88 6.09 11.78
C LYS A 339 -40.73 5.08 11.91
N TYR A 340 -39.48 5.54 11.82
CA TYR A 340 -38.30 4.69 11.93
C TYR A 340 -37.58 4.93 13.27
N ASP A 341 -36.79 3.96 13.70
CA ASP A 341 -36.02 4.04 14.95
C ASP A 341 -34.98 5.18 14.96
N ASN A 342 -34.60 5.69 13.78
CA ASN A 342 -33.76 6.86 13.59
C ASN A 342 -34.53 8.15 13.88
N LYS A 343 -34.97 8.34 15.13
CA LYS A 343 -35.77 9.49 15.57
C LYS A 343 -35.10 10.82 15.21
N LEU A 344 -35.92 11.83 14.89
CA LEU A 344 -35.48 13.19 14.63
C LEU A 344 -34.94 13.83 15.92
N ILE A 345 -33.69 14.33 15.89
CA ILE A 345 -33.06 15.06 17.00
C ILE A 345 -33.30 16.56 16.83
N SER A 346 -33.07 17.07 15.63
CA SER A 346 -33.19 18.50 15.34
C SER A 346 -33.39 18.74 13.85
N ARG A 347 -34.10 19.82 13.53
CA ARG A 347 -34.23 20.37 12.18
C ARG A 347 -33.66 21.79 12.16
N ASN A 348 -32.99 22.14 11.07
CA ASN A 348 -32.61 23.51 10.78
C ASN A 348 -33.02 23.88 9.34
N ASN A 349 -33.43 25.13 9.14
CA ASN A 349 -33.73 25.67 7.82
C ASN A 349 -32.73 26.77 7.51
N LEU A 350 -32.00 26.60 6.41
CA LEU A 350 -30.97 27.52 5.94
C LEU A 350 -31.43 28.21 4.68
N LYS A 351 -31.27 29.53 4.64
CA LYS A 351 -31.48 30.33 3.44
C LYS A 351 -30.15 30.52 2.74
N LEU A 352 -30.07 30.05 1.51
CA LEU A 352 -28.87 30.10 0.68
C LEU A 352 -29.09 31.03 -0.51
N ILE A 353 -28.07 31.81 -0.87
CA ILE A 353 -28.05 32.60 -2.10
C ILE A 353 -26.88 32.12 -2.96
N SER A 354 -27.14 31.76 -4.21
CA SER A 354 -26.10 31.36 -5.15
C SER A 354 -25.26 32.56 -5.56
N ALA A 355 -23.94 32.41 -5.56
CA ALA A 355 -23.03 33.44 -6.05
C ALA A 355 -21.79 32.82 -6.71
N LYS A 356 -21.17 33.56 -7.62
CA LYS A 356 -19.83 33.25 -8.11
C LYS A 356 -18.81 33.95 -7.22
N VAL A 357 -17.89 33.19 -6.67
CA VAL A 357 -16.88 33.66 -5.74
C VAL A 357 -15.55 33.75 -6.47
N ASN A 358 -14.94 34.93 -6.43
CA ASN A 358 -13.57 35.15 -6.85
C ASN A 358 -12.69 35.39 -5.63
N LEU A 359 -11.69 34.52 -5.45
CA LEU A 359 -10.66 34.62 -4.44
C LEU A 359 -9.29 34.68 -5.14
N PRO A 360 -8.70 35.88 -5.28
CA PRO A 360 -7.40 36.05 -5.93
C PRO A 360 -6.31 35.17 -5.30
N ILE A 361 -6.35 34.95 -3.99
CA ILE A 361 -5.38 34.12 -3.26
C ILE A 361 -5.38 32.64 -3.69
N LEU A 362 -6.47 32.15 -4.27
CA LEU A 362 -6.60 30.76 -4.71
C LEU A 362 -6.24 30.58 -6.20
N ASN A 363 -5.94 31.66 -6.94
CA ASN A 363 -5.80 31.64 -8.41
C ASN A 363 -6.97 30.89 -9.10
N LYS A 364 -8.17 31.00 -8.53
CA LYS A 364 -9.40 30.42 -9.06
C LYS A 364 -10.40 31.55 -9.25
N ASP A 365 -10.63 31.90 -10.51
CA ASP A 365 -11.66 32.86 -10.88
C ASP A 365 -13.04 32.19 -10.88
N ASP A 366 -14.02 32.92 -10.34
CA ASP A 366 -15.46 32.67 -10.49
C ASP A 366 -15.93 31.22 -10.23
N PHE A 367 -15.56 30.63 -9.08
CA PHE A 367 -16.11 29.33 -8.67
C PHE A 367 -17.48 29.48 -7.99
N GLU A 368 -18.32 28.45 -8.10
CA GLU A 368 -19.64 28.48 -7.47
C GLU A 368 -19.56 28.42 -5.94
N GLY A 369 -20.32 29.30 -5.29
CA GLY A 369 -20.43 29.38 -3.84
C GLY A 369 -21.83 29.74 -3.38
N LYS A 370 -22.05 29.62 -2.07
CA LYS A 370 -23.28 30.03 -1.40
C LYS A 370 -22.99 31.12 -0.39
N ILE A 371 -23.93 32.06 -0.26
CA ILE A 371 -23.92 33.06 0.80
C ILE A 371 -24.95 32.66 1.85
N ILE A 372 -24.59 32.75 3.13
CA ILE A 372 -25.48 32.54 4.27
C ILE A 372 -25.38 33.69 5.28
N SER A 373 -26.44 33.85 6.09
CA SER A 373 -26.44 34.81 7.19
C SER A 373 -25.60 34.32 8.37
N GLN A 374 -25.04 35.25 9.14
CA GLN A 374 -24.32 34.91 10.38
C GLN A 374 -25.23 34.23 11.42
N SER A 375 -26.52 34.57 11.45
CA SER A 375 -27.49 33.94 12.36
C SER A 375 -27.67 32.46 12.01
N ASP A 376 -27.84 32.17 10.73
CA ASP A 376 -27.97 30.78 10.24
C ASP A 376 -26.69 29.98 10.52
N TYR A 377 -25.52 30.56 10.25
CA TYR A 377 -24.23 29.96 10.61
C TYR A 377 -24.13 29.66 12.11
N ASN A 378 -24.42 30.65 12.97
CA ASN A 378 -24.33 30.53 14.41
C ASN A 378 -25.31 29.46 14.96
N ASN A 379 -26.47 29.28 14.33
CA ASN A 379 -27.43 28.25 14.69
C ASN A 379 -26.89 26.84 14.36
N VAL A 380 -26.34 26.64 13.16
CA VAL A 380 -25.78 25.34 12.73
C VAL A 380 -24.66 24.87 13.66
N ILE A 381 -23.69 25.74 13.95
CA ILE A 381 -22.55 25.39 14.82
C ILE A 381 -22.98 25.10 16.26
N THR A 382 -24.06 25.73 16.74
CA THR A 382 -24.61 25.50 18.07
C THR A 382 -25.25 24.11 18.14
N ILE A 383 -26.05 23.74 17.14
CA ILE A 383 -26.66 22.41 17.04
C ILE A 383 -25.61 21.29 17.03
N LYS A 384 -24.46 21.55 16.40
CA LYS A 384 -23.37 20.57 16.32
C LYS A 384 -22.39 20.59 17.47
N ASN A 385 -22.46 21.61 18.32
CA ASN A 385 -21.45 21.89 19.33
C ASN A 385 -20.02 21.88 18.73
N ARG A 386 -19.86 22.49 17.54
CA ARG A 386 -18.61 22.50 16.76
C ARG A 386 -18.43 23.83 16.04
N GLY A 387 -17.28 24.45 16.23
CA GLY A 387 -16.95 25.76 15.66
C GLY A 387 -17.21 26.91 16.64
N ASN A 388 -16.84 28.12 16.23
CA ASN A 388 -16.97 29.32 17.06
C ASN A 388 -18.00 30.29 16.45
N LYS A 389 -18.85 30.87 17.31
CA LYS A 389 -19.80 31.90 16.91
C LYS A 389 -19.07 33.12 16.35
N VAL A 390 -19.73 33.78 15.40
CA VAL A 390 -19.24 35.00 14.76
C VAL A 390 -20.23 36.14 14.91
N ASN A 391 -19.69 37.36 14.95
CA ASN A 391 -20.42 38.60 14.92
C ASN A 391 -19.71 39.51 13.91
N LEU A 392 -20.30 39.64 12.73
CA LEU A 392 -19.76 40.31 11.56
C LEU A 392 -20.42 41.70 11.42
N LYS A 393 -19.62 42.72 11.09
CA LYS A 393 -20.10 44.10 10.89
C LYS A 393 -19.79 44.59 9.48
N GLY A 394 -20.72 45.33 8.87
CA GLY A 394 -20.52 45.92 7.53
C GLY A 394 -20.17 44.87 6.48
N ASN A 395 -19.06 45.10 5.76
CA ASN A 395 -18.55 44.22 4.68
C ASN A 395 -17.56 43.15 5.20
N GLU A 396 -17.57 42.84 6.49
CA GLU A 396 -16.83 41.70 7.02
C GLU A 396 -17.51 40.38 6.65
N CYS A 397 -16.70 39.35 6.35
CA CYS A 397 -17.19 38.00 6.12
C CYS A 397 -16.36 36.95 6.86
N LEU A 398 -17.00 35.80 7.10
CA LEU A 398 -16.30 34.55 7.41
C LEU A 398 -16.31 33.66 6.17
N PHE A 399 -15.13 33.18 5.78
CA PHE A 399 -14.96 32.27 4.65
C PHE A 399 -14.90 30.82 5.14
N ILE A 400 -15.84 29.99 4.71
CA ILE A 400 -15.79 28.54 4.93
C ILE A 400 -15.01 27.94 3.77
N GLN A 401 -13.85 27.37 4.12
CA GLN A 401 -12.90 26.83 3.16
C GLN A 401 -13.54 25.69 2.38
N THR A 402 -13.24 25.62 1.08
CA THR A 402 -13.73 24.55 0.21
C THR A 402 -13.12 23.22 0.63
N SER A 403 -13.92 22.15 0.67
CA SER A 403 -13.39 20.79 0.83
C SER A 403 -12.47 20.40 -0.34
N GLN A 404 -12.67 21.04 -1.50
CA GLN A 404 -11.85 20.88 -2.70
C GLN A 404 -10.90 22.07 -2.89
N GLY A 405 -9.67 21.91 -2.40
CA GLY A 405 -8.51 22.57 -2.99
C GLY A 405 -7.80 23.58 -2.09
N SER A 406 -6.79 23.11 -1.37
CA SER A 406 -5.40 23.27 -1.80
C SER A 406 -4.48 22.61 -0.78
N SER A 407 -3.41 21.97 -1.26
CA SER A 407 -2.36 21.39 -0.42
C SER A 407 -1.52 22.43 0.35
N LYS A 408 -1.87 23.72 0.24
CA LYS A 408 -1.20 24.85 0.87
C LYS A 408 -2.20 25.52 1.81
N LYS A 409 -1.88 25.60 3.10
CA LYS A 409 -2.61 26.45 4.05
C LYS A 409 -2.40 27.90 3.62
N HIS A 410 -3.39 28.51 2.97
CA HIS A 410 -3.35 29.93 2.66
C HIS A 410 -3.80 30.71 3.90
N ASN A 411 -3.15 31.84 4.17
CA ASN A 411 -3.66 32.78 5.15
C ASN A 411 -4.75 33.61 4.49
N TYR A 412 -6.01 33.24 4.71
CA TYR A 412 -7.16 33.94 4.12
C TYR A 412 -7.47 35.28 4.81
N LEU A 413 -6.97 35.49 6.03
CA LEU A 413 -7.28 36.67 6.84
C LEU A 413 -6.87 37.96 6.13
N HIS A 414 -7.73 38.97 6.22
CA HIS A 414 -7.59 40.32 5.65
C HIS A 414 -7.56 40.40 4.11
N ASN A 415 -7.75 39.28 3.40
CA ASN A 415 -7.93 39.32 1.95
C ASN A 415 -9.35 39.71 1.59
N THR A 416 -9.48 40.32 0.42
CA THR A 416 -10.78 40.65 -0.18
C THR A 416 -11.29 39.45 -0.98
N VAL A 417 -12.53 39.06 -0.72
CA VAL A 417 -13.29 38.14 -1.57
C VAL A 417 -14.31 38.93 -2.38
N SER A 418 -14.30 38.73 -3.69
CA SER A 418 -15.27 39.33 -4.60
C SER A 418 -16.38 38.32 -4.88
N VAL A 419 -17.61 38.74 -4.66
CA VAL A 419 -18.81 37.91 -4.78
C VAL A 419 -19.68 38.51 -5.86
N LYS A 420 -19.78 37.79 -6.98
CA LYS A 420 -20.59 38.15 -8.13
C LYS A 420 -21.95 37.46 -8.03
N LEU A 421 -22.96 38.28 -7.85
CA LEU A 421 -24.38 37.92 -7.85
C LEU A 421 -24.95 38.09 -9.27
N GLU A 422 -26.23 37.80 -9.47
CA GLU A 422 -26.88 37.90 -10.79
C GLU A 422 -26.72 39.31 -11.39
N ASN A 423 -26.91 40.34 -10.57
CA ASN A 423 -26.95 41.75 -11.02
C ASN A 423 -25.94 42.69 -10.32
N SER A 424 -25.06 42.17 -9.46
CA SER A 424 -24.12 43.02 -8.70
C SER A 424 -22.83 42.28 -8.31
N ILE A 425 -21.77 43.05 -8.06
CA ILE A 425 -20.51 42.54 -7.52
C ILE A 425 -20.28 43.24 -6.18
N MET A 426 -20.03 42.46 -5.14
CA MET A 426 -19.67 42.97 -3.81
C MET A 426 -18.35 42.42 -3.34
N ASN A 427 -17.61 43.26 -2.62
CA ASN A 427 -16.32 42.92 -2.06
C ASN A 427 -16.44 42.83 -0.54
N PHE A 428 -15.98 41.72 0.03
CA PHE A 428 -15.97 41.48 1.47
C PHE A 428 -14.56 41.26 1.98
N THR A 429 -14.28 41.69 3.20
CA THR A 429 -13.00 41.44 3.87
C THR A 429 -13.12 40.22 4.76
N ILE A 430 -12.24 39.23 4.57
CA ILE A 430 -12.24 38.00 5.35
C ILE A 430 -11.62 38.26 6.72
N ILE A 431 -12.44 38.34 7.77
CA ILE A 431 -11.94 38.51 9.15
C ILE A 431 -11.71 37.19 9.87
N LYS A 432 -12.32 36.10 9.39
CA LYS A 432 -12.20 34.75 9.94
C LYS A 432 -12.33 33.72 8.82
N SER A 433 -11.65 32.59 8.97
CA SER A 433 -11.85 31.42 8.11
C SER A 433 -11.94 30.14 8.93
N THR A 434 -12.69 29.16 8.44
CA THR A 434 -12.88 27.85 9.10
C THR A 434 -13.02 26.74 8.06
N ASP A 435 -12.65 25.52 8.45
CA ASP A 435 -12.88 24.27 7.71
C ASP A 435 -14.17 23.55 8.16
N VAL A 436 -14.85 24.07 9.19
CA VAL A 436 -16.12 23.52 9.68
C VAL A 436 -17.21 23.83 8.67
N GLN A 437 -17.65 22.80 7.95
CA GLN A 437 -18.74 22.89 7.01
C GLN A 437 -20.07 23.16 7.74
N VAL A 438 -20.97 23.88 7.07
CA VAL A 438 -22.35 24.15 7.55
C VAL A 438 -23.43 23.61 6.61
N VAL A 439 -23.02 23.20 5.41
CA VAL A 439 -23.81 22.50 4.40
C VAL A 439 -22.92 21.44 3.76
N SER A 440 -23.51 20.40 3.17
CA SER A 440 -22.72 19.37 2.48
C SER A 440 -21.96 19.94 1.27
N PRO A 441 -20.86 19.29 0.87
CA PRO A 441 -20.14 19.65 -0.35
C PRO A 441 -20.97 19.54 -1.64
N THR A 442 -22.06 18.77 -1.64
CA THR A 442 -22.98 18.66 -2.80
C THR A 442 -23.87 19.89 -2.92
N VAL A 443 -24.23 20.51 -1.79
CA VAL A 443 -25.04 21.74 -1.74
C VAL A 443 -24.22 23.00 -2.01
N ALA A 444 -23.00 23.07 -1.45
CA ALA A 444 -22.09 24.18 -1.70
C ALA A 444 -20.63 23.73 -1.67
N ALA A 445 -19.90 23.97 -2.77
CA ALA A 445 -18.45 23.78 -2.79
C ALA A 445 -17.73 24.80 -1.88
N SER A 446 -18.31 25.98 -1.70
CA SER A 446 -17.81 27.06 -0.84
C SER A 446 -18.95 27.85 -0.21
N THR A 447 -18.73 28.37 1.00
CA THR A 447 -19.74 29.16 1.70
C THR A 447 -19.13 30.44 2.28
N ILE A 448 -19.78 31.58 2.01
CA ILE A 448 -19.44 32.88 2.56
C ILE A 448 -20.52 33.27 3.58
N VAL A 449 -20.09 33.57 4.80
CA VAL A 449 -20.97 34.04 5.86
C VAL A 449 -20.86 35.55 5.95
N VAL A 450 -22.00 36.23 5.87
CA VAL A 450 -22.09 37.71 5.94
C VAL A 450 -23.00 38.14 7.09
N SER A 451 -22.92 39.42 7.48
CA SER A 451 -23.82 39.97 8.51
C SER A 451 -25.29 39.87 8.09
N ASP A 452 -26.22 39.76 9.05
CA ASP A 452 -27.65 39.59 8.76
C ASP A 452 -28.23 40.78 7.97
N LYS A 453 -27.69 41.99 8.21
CA LYS A 453 -28.08 43.21 7.49
C LYS A 453 -27.68 43.12 6.02
N VAL A 454 -26.46 42.69 5.73
CA VAL A 454 -25.98 42.47 4.35
C VAL A 454 -26.79 41.37 3.69
N PHE A 455 -26.98 40.23 4.37
CA PHE A 455 -27.75 39.11 3.81
C PHE A 455 -29.17 39.53 3.40
N LYS A 456 -29.88 40.28 4.25
CA LYS A 456 -31.21 40.83 3.92
C LYS A 456 -31.18 41.71 2.67
N GLY A 457 -30.18 42.57 2.54
CA GLY A 457 -30.01 43.43 1.36
C GLY A 457 -29.74 42.65 0.06
N ILE A 458 -29.00 41.54 0.14
CA ILE A 458 -28.77 40.65 -1.02
C ILE A 458 -30.04 39.88 -1.37
N SER A 459 -30.75 39.40 -0.35
CA SER A 459 -31.91 38.51 -0.49
C SER A 459 -33.12 39.15 -1.17
N SER A 460 -33.24 40.48 -1.15
CA SER A 460 -34.33 41.19 -1.83
C SER A 460 -34.16 41.27 -3.35
N GLN A 461 -32.95 41.05 -3.86
CA GLN A 461 -32.59 41.20 -5.28
C GLN A 461 -32.20 39.89 -5.96
N ASN A 462 -32.14 38.78 -5.21
CA ASN A 462 -31.65 37.49 -5.70
C ASN A 462 -32.58 36.35 -5.24
N LYS A 463 -32.61 35.26 -6.02
CA LYS A 463 -33.40 34.06 -5.68
C LYS A 463 -32.86 33.38 -4.42
N ILE A 464 -33.73 33.20 -3.42
CA ILE A 464 -33.42 32.46 -2.19
C ILE A 464 -33.70 30.97 -2.40
N THR A 465 -32.70 30.14 -2.12
CA THR A 465 -32.84 28.69 -2.05
C THR A 465 -33.02 28.28 -0.59
N ASN A 466 -34.15 27.66 -0.26
CA ASN A 466 -34.36 27.10 1.08
C ASN A 466 -33.79 25.69 1.17
N MET A 467 -33.02 25.43 2.22
CA MET A 467 -32.41 24.14 2.50
C MET A 467 -32.83 23.66 3.88
N ASN A 468 -33.44 22.48 3.95
CA ASN A 468 -33.81 21.85 5.21
C ASN A 468 -32.78 20.78 5.56
N GLY A 469 -32.12 20.96 6.70
CA GLY A 469 -31.20 20.00 7.28
C GLY A 469 -31.85 19.26 8.44
N TYR A 470 -31.87 17.92 8.36
CA TYR A 470 -32.42 17.04 9.40
C TYR A 470 -31.29 16.25 10.06
N ILE A 471 -31.29 16.19 11.39
CA ILE A 471 -30.37 15.36 12.17
C ILE A 471 -31.17 14.24 12.81
N VAL A 472 -30.80 12.99 12.51
CA VAL A 472 -31.45 11.80 13.08
C VAL A 472 -30.51 11.03 14.00
N GLN A 473 -31.07 10.21 14.89
CA GLN A 473 -30.29 9.28 15.70
C GLN A 473 -29.66 8.17 14.83
N ASN A 474 -28.39 7.84 15.10
CA ASN A 474 -27.62 6.79 14.42
C ASN A 474 -27.71 6.85 12.88
N PRO A 475 -27.33 7.97 12.23
CA PRO A 475 -27.48 8.13 10.79
C PRO A 475 -26.68 7.10 9.96
N GLU A 476 -25.63 6.50 10.51
CA GLU A 476 -24.89 5.41 9.88
C GLU A 476 -25.69 4.09 9.77
N LYS A 477 -26.78 3.95 10.53
CA LYS A 477 -27.69 2.79 10.49
C LYS A 477 -29.02 3.08 9.80
N SER A 478 -29.18 4.23 9.14
CA SER A 478 -30.46 4.67 8.58
C SER A 478 -30.79 4.09 7.19
N LYS A 479 -30.27 2.90 6.83
CA LYS A 479 -30.40 2.29 5.49
C LYS A 479 -31.84 2.27 4.97
N GLU A 480 -32.76 1.80 5.80
CA GLU A 480 -34.17 1.66 5.42
C GLU A 480 -34.87 3.02 5.29
N LEU A 481 -34.58 3.93 6.23
CA LEU A 481 -35.08 5.30 6.19
C LEU A 481 -34.59 6.04 4.94
N THR A 482 -33.29 5.97 4.62
CA THR A 482 -32.71 6.57 3.40
C THR A 482 -33.36 6.00 2.14
N LYS A 483 -33.56 4.68 2.08
CA LYS A 483 -34.25 4.03 0.96
C LYS A 483 -35.71 4.50 0.83
N LYS A 484 -36.41 4.71 1.94
CA LYS A 484 -37.80 5.17 1.91
C LYS A 484 -37.89 6.63 1.49
N LEU A 485 -37.05 7.50 2.04
CA LEU A 485 -36.99 8.93 1.70
C LEU A 485 -36.64 9.15 0.22
N SER A 486 -35.68 8.39 -0.32
CA SER A 486 -35.33 8.47 -1.75
C SER A 486 -36.44 8.00 -2.70
N MET A 487 -37.43 7.23 -2.23
CA MET A 487 -38.63 6.87 -3.02
C MET A 487 -39.74 7.91 -2.90
N GLU A 488 -39.82 8.64 -1.78
CA GLU A 488 -40.91 9.59 -1.51
C GLU A 488 -40.61 11.01 -1.97
N VAL A 489 -39.34 11.34 -2.14
CA VAL A 489 -38.87 12.67 -2.55
C VAL A 489 -38.68 12.73 -4.07
N PRO A 490 -39.24 13.75 -4.75
CA PRO A 490 -39.02 13.98 -6.18
C PRO A 490 -37.53 14.03 -6.57
N LYS A 491 -37.18 13.51 -7.75
CA LYS A 491 -35.78 13.40 -8.21
C LYS A 491 -35.10 14.75 -8.52
N ASP A 492 -35.89 15.80 -8.71
CA ASP A 492 -35.46 17.18 -8.95
C ASP A 492 -35.04 17.91 -7.67
N ILE A 493 -35.40 17.37 -6.49
CA ILE A 493 -34.92 17.85 -5.21
C ILE A 493 -33.56 17.24 -4.93
N CYS A 494 -32.56 18.09 -4.72
CA CYS A 494 -31.25 17.62 -4.28
C CYS A 494 -31.38 17.02 -2.88
N VAL A 495 -31.08 15.73 -2.77
CA VAL A 495 -31.02 14.99 -1.51
C VAL A 495 -29.57 14.58 -1.27
N ASP A 496 -28.95 15.13 -0.23
CA ASP A 496 -27.73 14.54 0.31
C ASP A 496 -28.07 13.76 1.57
N SER A 497 -27.57 12.53 1.67
CA SER A 497 -27.78 11.65 2.82
C SER A 497 -26.43 11.26 3.40
N TYR A 498 -26.32 11.42 4.72
CA TYR A 498 -25.19 10.93 5.48
C TYR A 498 -24.95 9.43 5.25
N TYR A 499 -26.02 8.62 5.20
CA TYR A 499 -25.91 7.18 5.04
C TYR A 499 -25.35 6.78 3.67
N ASP A 500 -25.84 7.39 2.58
CA ASP A 500 -25.37 7.07 1.23
C ASP A 500 -23.91 7.50 1.04
N SER A 501 -23.57 8.68 1.54
CA SER A 501 -22.18 9.13 1.63
C SER A 501 -21.34 8.15 2.45
N TYR A 502 -21.80 7.77 3.64
CA TYR A 502 -21.13 6.80 4.54
C TYR A 502 -20.84 5.50 3.83
N GLN A 503 -21.85 4.89 3.22
CA GLN A 503 -21.68 3.65 2.47
C GLN A 503 -20.74 3.83 1.28
N GLY A 504 -20.92 4.87 0.46
CA GLY A 504 -20.06 5.12 -0.71
C GLY A 504 -18.57 5.24 -0.32
N PHE A 505 -18.27 5.96 0.76
CA PHE A 505 -16.90 6.12 1.26
C PHE A 505 -16.31 4.81 1.79
N TYR A 506 -17.02 4.10 2.67
CA TYR A 506 -16.52 2.82 3.20
C TYR A 506 -16.38 1.78 2.10
N LYS A 507 -17.28 1.72 1.11
CA LYS A 507 -17.15 0.82 -0.04
C LYS A 507 -15.87 1.07 -0.83
N GLY A 508 -15.58 2.33 -1.17
CA GLY A 508 -14.36 2.70 -1.91
C GLY A 508 -13.08 2.51 -1.08
N GLY A 509 -13.08 2.98 0.17
CA GLY A 509 -11.95 2.85 1.08
C GLY A 509 -11.63 1.39 1.43
N ALA A 510 -12.66 0.55 1.63
CA ALA A 510 -12.51 -0.88 1.91
C ALA A 510 -11.76 -1.61 0.80
N ILE A 511 -12.04 -1.29 -0.47
CA ILE A 511 -11.34 -1.89 -1.61
C ILE A 511 -9.85 -1.52 -1.57
N LEU A 512 -9.51 -0.25 -1.30
CA LEU A 512 -8.13 0.20 -1.26
C LEU A 512 -7.32 -0.40 -0.09
N ILE A 513 -7.89 -0.44 1.12
CA ILE A 513 -7.25 -1.08 2.29
C ILE A 513 -7.13 -2.58 2.10
N PHE A 514 -8.13 -3.23 1.52
CA PHE A 514 -8.06 -4.65 1.22
C PHE A 514 -6.90 -4.95 0.27
N ILE A 515 -6.80 -4.25 -0.86
CA ILE A 515 -5.72 -4.45 -1.84
C ILE A 515 -4.36 -4.14 -1.24
N GLY A 516 -4.23 -3.00 -0.55
CA GLY A 516 -2.98 -2.56 0.06
C GLY A 516 -2.47 -3.53 1.13
N MET A 517 -3.36 -3.99 2.02
CA MET A 517 -3.02 -4.96 3.05
C MET A 517 -2.55 -6.29 2.44
N PHE A 518 -3.23 -6.77 1.42
CA PHE A 518 -2.88 -8.04 0.77
C PHE A 518 -1.59 -8.01 -0.03
N LEU A 519 -1.39 -6.96 -0.82
CA LEU A 519 -0.12 -6.75 -1.51
C LEU A 519 1.00 -6.63 -0.49
N GLY A 520 0.75 -5.96 0.64
CA GLY A 520 1.68 -5.90 1.75
C GLY A 520 2.05 -7.28 2.31
N ILE A 521 1.07 -8.13 2.60
CA ILE A 521 1.31 -9.51 3.07
C ILE A 521 2.10 -10.33 2.04
N LEU A 522 1.74 -10.23 0.75
CA LEU A 522 2.41 -10.93 -0.34
C LEU A 522 3.90 -10.53 -0.44
N PHE A 523 4.17 -9.22 -0.49
CA PHE A 523 5.54 -8.71 -0.59
C PHE A 523 6.35 -8.95 0.69
N PHE A 524 5.71 -8.91 1.86
CA PHE A 524 6.35 -9.25 3.13
C PHE A 524 6.79 -10.72 3.16
N LEU A 525 5.90 -11.66 2.82
CA LEU A 525 6.22 -13.07 2.82
C LEU A 525 7.28 -13.42 1.77
N ALA A 526 7.23 -12.79 0.60
CA ALA A 526 8.27 -12.92 -0.39
C ALA A 526 9.62 -12.38 0.10
N THR A 527 9.62 -11.24 0.80
CA THR A 527 10.83 -10.67 1.40
C THR A 527 11.41 -11.61 2.46
N GLY A 528 10.57 -12.11 3.38
CA GLY A 528 10.96 -13.10 4.39
C GLY A 528 11.53 -14.36 3.76
N SER A 529 10.87 -14.90 2.74
CA SER A 529 11.32 -16.09 2.01
C SER A 529 12.68 -15.86 1.35
N ILE A 530 12.85 -14.77 0.59
CA ILE A 530 14.14 -14.41 -0.04
C ILE A 530 15.26 -14.31 1.00
N ILE A 531 14.99 -13.64 2.12
CA ILE A 531 15.98 -13.46 3.19
C ILE A 531 16.34 -14.79 3.83
N SER A 532 15.35 -15.52 4.36
CA SER A 532 15.57 -16.79 5.05
C SER A 532 16.31 -17.78 4.15
N PHE A 533 15.92 -17.89 2.88
CA PHE A 533 16.60 -18.73 1.91
C PHE A 533 18.06 -18.38 1.77
N LYS A 534 18.34 -17.11 1.45
CA LYS A 534 19.69 -16.63 1.25
C LYS A 534 20.57 -16.89 2.46
N GLN A 535 20.04 -16.62 3.65
CA GLN A 535 20.82 -16.75 4.89
C GLN A 535 21.12 -18.20 5.25
N LEU A 536 20.19 -19.13 5.00
CA LEU A 536 20.43 -20.56 5.23
C LEU A 536 21.50 -21.13 4.28
N MET A 537 21.57 -20.64 3.03
CA MET A 537 22.65 -21.03 2.12
C MET A 537 24.00 -20.43 2.54
N GLU A 538 24.03 -19.14 2.87
CA GLU A 538 25.25 -18.50 3.38
C GLU A 538 25.74 -19.18 4.66
N ALA A 539 24.85 -19.74 5.49
CA ALA A 539 25.21 -20.54 6.66
C ALA A 539 25.92 -21.85 6.29
N SER A 540 25.42 -22.52 5.24
CA SER A 540 25.98 -23.79 4.77
C SER A 540 27.35 -23.59 4.11
N ASP A 541 27.53 -22.49 3.36
CA ASP A 541 28.82 -22.19 2.73
C ASP A 541 29.88 -21.75 3.75
N ASP A 542 29.48 -21.10 4.85
CA ASP A 542 30.38 -20.65 5.91
C ASP A 542 30.71 -21.71 6.98
N GLU A 543 30.02 -22.86 6.97
CA GLU A 543 30.23 -23.96 7.92
C GLU A 543 31.71 -24.35 8.03
N ARG A 544 32.38 -24.57 6.89
CA ARG A 544 33.81 -24.91 6.85
C ARG A 544 34.68 -23.82 7.46
N ARG A 545 34.37 -22.55 7.20
CA ARG A 545 35.17 -21.42 7.67
C ARG A 545 35.09 -21.28 9.19
N TYR A 546 33.88 -21.34 9.74
CA TYR A 546 33.69 -21.26 11.19
C TYR A 546 34.15 -22.52 11.92
N SER A 547 34.12 -23.70 11.28
CA SER A 547 34.79 -24.90 11.80
C SER A 547 36.30 -24.67 11.93
N THR A 548 36.96 -24.07 10.93
CA THR A 548 38.37 -23.67 11.04
C THR A 548 38.61 -22.66 12.16
N LEU A 549 37.77 -21.63 12.29
CA LEU A 549 37.89 -20.64 13.38
C LEU A 549 37.74 -21.29 14.77
N ARG A 550 36.84 -22.27 14.91
CA ARG A 550 36.68 -23.04 16.14
C ARG A 550 37.92 -23.87 16.46
N LYS A 551 38.57 -24.47 15.44
CA LYS A 551 39.86 -25.19 15.60
C LYS A 551 41.01 -24.26 16.01
N ILE A 552 40.96 -22.98 15.62
CA ILE A 552 41.93 -21.94 16.01
C ILE A 552 41.65 -21.41 17.45
N GLY A 553 40.51 -21.75 18.05
CA GLY A 553 40.18 -21.42 19.44
C GLY A 553 38.94 -20.54 19.64
N MET A 554 38.24 -20.16 18.56
CA MET A 554 37.03 -19.33 18.67
C MET A 554 35.89 -20.13 19.32
N ASN A 555 35.35 -19.61 20.42
CA ASN A 555 34.27 -20.29 21.14
C ASN A 555 32.89 -20.03 20.49
N ARG A 556 31.88 -20.82 20.88
CA ARG A 556 30.52 -20.73 20.30
C ARG A 556 29.88 -19.34 20.50
N GLN A 557 30.16 -18.67 21.62
CA GLN A 557 29.60 -17.35 21.89
C GLN A 557 30.22 -16.28 20.99
N GLU A 558 31.52 -16.34 20.74
CA GLU A 558 32.21 -15.48 19.80
C GLU A 558 31.71 -15.71 18.37
N ILE A 559 31.51 -16.97 17.97
CA ILE A 559 30.94 -17.33 16.66
C ILE A 559 29.54 -16.70 16.53
N LYS A 560 28.69 -16.88 17.55
CA LYS A 560 27.35 -16.30 17.57
C LYS A 560 27.37 -14.78 17.47
N LYS A 561 28.22 -14.09 18.24
CA LYS A 561 28.39 -12.62 18.17
C LYS A 561 28.83 -12.15 16.79
N SER A 562 29.74 -12.88 16.14
CA SER A 562 30.16 -12.59 14.77
C SER A 562 29.00 -12.73 13.78
N ILE A 563 28.21 -13.80 13.90
CA ILE A 563 27.01 -14.04 13.08
C ILE A 563 25.97 -12.93 13.30
N GLU A 564 25.70 -12.57 14.56
CA GLU A 564 24.75 -11.49 14.92
C GLU A 564 25.15 -10.15 14.29
N LYS A 565 26.43 -9.74 14.40
CA LYS A 565 26.94 -8.52 13.76
C LYS A 565 26.80 -8.54 12.25
N GLN A 566 27.04 -9.69 11.63
CA GLN A 566 26.95 -9.82 10.18
C GLN A 566 25.50 -9.79 9.68
N LEU A 567 24.62 -10.53 10.34
CA LEU A 567 23.21 -10.58 10.00
C LEU A 567 22.51 -9.25 10.29
N SER A 568 22.89 -8.53 11.35
CA SER A 568 22.27 -7.24 11.69
C SER A 568 22.48 -6.21 10.59
N VAL A 569 23.67 -6.18 9.97
CA VAL A 569 23.94 -5.32 8.81
C VAL A 569 23.14 -5.77 7.58
N THR A 570 23.07 -7.08 7.35
CA THR A 570 22.41 -7.64 6.15
C THR A 570 20.89 -7.49 6.18
N PHE A 571 20.28 -7.51 7.37
CA PHE A 571 18.84 -7.24 7.58
C PHE A 571 18.56 -5.74 7.74
N GLY A 572 19.40 -5.04 8.51
CA GLY A 572 19.20 -3.65 8.89
C GLY A 572 19.32 -2.68 7.72
N MET A 573 20.33 -2.85 6.84
CA MET A 573 20.52 -1.93 5.72
C MET A 573 19.32 -1.89 4.76
N PRO A 574 18.79 -3.03 4.24
CA PRO A 574 17.57 -3.02 3.43
C PRO A 574 16.36 -2.43 4.15
N LEU A 575 16.20 -2.69 5.45
CA LEU A 575 15.08 -2.16 6.22
C LEU A 575 15.16 -0.63 6.37
N ILE A 576 16.34 -0.08 6.70
CA ILE A 576 16.54 1.37 6.82
C ILE A 576 16.24 2.06 5.49
N ILE A 577 16.77 1.53 4.39
CA ILE A 577 16.55 2.07 3.05
C ILE A 577 15.06 1.97 2.66
N ALA A 578 14.41 0.87 3.00
CA ALA A 578 12.97 0.69 2.77
C ALA A 578 12.12 1.72 3.51
N ILE A 579 12.45 2.00 4.78
CA ILE A 579 11.79 3.04 5.57
C ILE A 579 12.02 4.41 4.94
N CYS A 580 13.25 4.74 4.51
CA CYS A 580 13.52 6.01 3.82
C CYS A 580 12.70 6.17 2.54
N HIS A 581 12.66 5.14 1.69
CA HIS A 581 11.86 5.16 0.46
C HIS A 581 10.36 5.27 0.75
N SER A 582 9.87 4.52 1.73
CA SER A 582 8.46 4.54 2.11
C SER A 582 8.04 5.88 2.71
N THR A 583 8.85 6.45 3.62
CA THR A 583 8.60 7.77 4.19
C THR A 583 8.56 8.85 3.10
N ALA A 584 9.50 8.83 2.15
CA ALA A 584 9.49 9.78 1.04
C ALA A 584 8.19 9.67 0.22
N ALA A 585 7.76 8.45 -0.13
CA ALA A 585 6.50 8.23 -0.85
C ALA A 585 5.26 8.63 -0.03
N LEU A 586 5.25 8.36 1.28
CA LEU A 586 4.14 8.68 2.17
C LEU A 586 4.04 10.18 2.46
N ILE A 587 5.14 10.94 2.43
CA ILE A 587 5.09 12.41 2.48
C ILE A 587 4.42 12.97 1.22
N VAL A 588 4.67 12.38 0.04
CA VAL A 588 3.93 12.73 -1.18
C VAL A 588 2.45 12.41 -1.00
N PHE A 589 2.13 11.22 -0.50
CA PHE A 589 0.74 10.79 -0.28
C PHE A 589 0.02 11.69 0.75
N GLN A 590 0.69 12.09 1.82
CA GLN A 590 0.18 13.04 2.82
C GLN A 590 -0.19 14.38 2.17
N ARG A 591 0.67 14.91 1.28
CA ARG A 591 0.38 16.15 0.55
C ARG A 591 -0.83 16.02 -0.38
N LEU A 592 -1.01 14.84 -0.99
CA LEU A 592 -2.17 14.55 -1.82
C LEU A 592 -3.47 14.47 -1.00
N MET A 593 -3.38 13.97 0.24
CA MET A 593 -4.53 13.88 1.15
C MET A 593 -4.83 15.18 1.89
N ASN A 594 -3.89 16.12 1.96
CA ASN A 594 -3.99 17.37 2.72
C ASN A 594 -4.33 17.18 4.22
N GLU A 595 -4.04 16.01 4.77
CA GLU A 595 -4.32 15.62 6.15
C GLU A 595 -3.08 14.94 6.75
N GLY A 596 -2.89 15.05 8.06
CA GLY A 596 -1.73 14.47 8.75
C GLY A 596 -1.89 12.96 8.92
N ILE A 597 -1.15 12.16 8.13
CA ILE A 597 -1.22 10.69 8.16
C ILE A 597 -0.04 10.02 8.89
N MET A 598 0.98 10.78 9.28
CA MET A 598 2.25 10.22 9.75
C MET A 598 2.10 9.31 10.98
N ASN A 599 1.15 9.58 11.87
CA ASN A 599 0.89 8.75 13.04
C ASN A 599 0.48 7.32 12.64
N TYR A 600 -0.39 7.18 11.63
CA TYR A 600 -0.79 5.88 11.11
C TYR A 600 0.38 5.16 10.43
N CYS A 601 1.21 5.90 9.68
CA CYS A 601 2.41 5.38 9.04
C CYS A 601 3.42 4.83 10.05
N ILE A 602 3.66 5.55 11.16
CA ILE A 602 4.60 5.14 12.20
C ILE A 602 4.17 3.81 12.84
N ILE A 603 2.88 3.64 13.16
CA ILE A 603 2.35 2.40 13.74
C ILE A 603 2.64 1.21 12.81
N ILE A 604 2.41 1.38 11.51
CA ILE A 604 2.65 0.32 10.51
C ILE A 604 4.14 0.04 10.34
N MET A 605 4.99 1.08 10.33
CA MET A 605 6.45 0.91 10.29
C MET A 605 6.97 0.16 11.51
N LEU A 606 6.49 0.48 12.72
CA LEU A 606 6.86 -0.22 13.95
C LEU A 606 6.43 -1.69 13.91
N GLY A 607 5.21 -1.98 13.45
CA GLY A 607 4.76 -3.36 13.26
C GLY A 607 5.63 -4.14 12.27
N TYR A 608 6.03 -3.50 11.17
CA TYR A 608 6.94 -4.12 10.19
C TYR A 608 8.34 -4.34 10.75
N ILE A 609 8.91 -3.37 11.48
CA ILE A 609 10.21 -3.50 12.16
C ILE A 609 10.19 -4.66 13.15
N LEU A 610 9.12 -4.79 13.95
CA LEU A 610 8.94 -5.89 14.90
C LEU A 610 8.95 -7.23 14.18
N MET A 611 8.18 -7.36 13.10
CA MET A 611 8.17 -8.58 12.28
C MET A 611 9.55 -8.89 11.67
N TYR A 612 10.26 -7.87 11.18
CA TYR A 612 11.62 -8.01 10.64
C TYR A 612 12.63 -8.47 11.71
N PHE A 613 12.47 -7.97 12.94
CA PHE A 613 13.28 -8.35 14.09
C PHE A 613 13.05 -9.80 14.50
N VAL A 614 11.80 -10.29 14.46
CA VAL A 614 11.50 -11.72 14.66
C VAL A 614 12.22 -12.58 13.64
N TYR A 615 12.15 -12.22 12.34
CA TYR A 615 12.89 -12.95 11.29
C TYR A 615 14.40 -12.94 11.52
N TYR A 616 14.94 -11.80 11.96
CA TYR A 616 16.35 -11.69 12.31
C TYR A 616 16.74 -12.69 13.41
N ILE A 617 15.98 -12.76 14.52
CA ILE A 617 16.25 -13.70 15.62
C ILE A 617 16.18 -15.16 15.14
N VAL A 618 15.11 -15.52 14.43
CA VAL A 618 14.93 -16.87 13.88
C VAL A 618 16.11 -17.25 12.98
N THR A 619 16.57 -16.31 12.17
CA THR A 619 17.68 -16.52 11.25
C THR A 619 19.01 -16.65 11.97
N VAL A 620 19.31 -15.79 12.96
CA VAL A 620 20.53 -15.90 13.79
C VAL A 620 20.62 -17.27 14.44
N ASN A 621 19.52 -17.73 15.04
CA ASN A 621 19.49 -19.03 15.72
C ASN A 621 19.68 -20.19 14.72
N SER A 622 18.99 -20.14 13.58
CA SER A 622 19.11 -21.16 12.53
C SER A 622 20.52 -21.21 11.95
N TYR A 623 21.11 -20.03 11.66
CA TYR A 623 22.45 -19.88 11.13
C TYR A 623 23.49 -20.44 12.10
N THR A 624 23.39 -20.07 13.38
CA THR A 624 24.31 -20.54 14.43
C THR A 624 24.20 -22.05 14.60
N ASN A 625 23.01 -22.63 14.52
CA ASN A 625 22.81 -24.08 14.64
C ASN A 625 23.39 -24.86 13.45
N ILE A 626 23.33 -24.31 12.23
CA ILE A 626 23.93 -24.94 11.05
C ILE A 626 25.45 -24.98 11.20
N VAL A 627 26.04 -23.84 11.59
CA VAL A 627 27.50 -23.69 11.65
C VAL A 627 28.13 -24.35 12.88
N CYS A 628 27.40 -24.40 14.01
CA CYS A 628 27.88 -25.00 15.25
C CYS A 628 27.37 -26.43 15.48
N LYS A 629 26.89 -27.12 14.43
CA LYS A 629 26.48 -28.53 14.55
C LYS A 629 27.63 -29.33 15.20
N LYS A 630 27.28 -30.12 16.22
CA LYS A 630 28.22 -31.02 16.89
C LYS A 630 28.64 -32.09 15.86
N GLU A 631 29.94 -32.20 15.62
CA GLU A 631 30.54 -33.46 15.18
C GLU A 631 30.36 -34.51 16.28
#